data_AF-A0A1G1VGU1-F1
#
_entry.id   AF-A0A1G1VGU1-F1
#
_cell.length_a   1.000
_cell.length_b   1.000
_cell.length_c   1.000
_cell.angle_alpha   90.00
_cell.angle_beta   90.00
_cell.angle_gamma   90.00
#
_symmetry.space_group_name_H-M   'P 1'
#
loop_
_entity.id
_entity.type
_entity.pdbx_description
1 polymer ?
#
loop_
_entity_poly.entity_id
_entity_poly.type
_entity_poly.pdbx_seq_one_letter_code
_entity_poly.pdbx_strand_id
1 'polypeptide(L)'
;MITQQAQIKINLPLQLKDFAESKAAKFGVPLATYVKHLLIKDVEGVEYPVFEPSERTIKAYKQALRDAKAGRLVKVEDIDQFFKKL
;
A
#
# COMPACT_ATOMS: atom_id res chain seq x y z
N MET A 1 1.63 -12.39 10.94
CA MET A 1 2.04 -11.81 9.63
C MET A 1 3.39 -11.15 9.86
N ILE A 2 4.46 -11.62 9.23
CA ILE A 2 5.79 -10.99 9.37
C ILE A 2 5.76 -9.74 8.49
N THR A 3 5.71 -8.56 9.10
CA THR A 3 5.74 -7.30 8.37
C THR A 3 7.13 -7.13 7.76
N GLN A 4 7.23 -7.13 6.43
CA GLN A 4 8.51 -6.88 5.76
C GLN A 4 8.98 -5.47 6.08
N GLN A 5 10.22 -5.34 6.56
CA GLN A 5 10.84 -4.06 6.90
C GLN A 5 11.89 -3.70 5.85
N ALA A 6 11.91 -2.44 5.42
CA ALA A 6 12.95 -1.88 4.55
C ALA A 6 13.81 -0.88 5.33
N GLN A 7 15.11 -0.87 5.09
CA GLN A 7 16.04 0.10 5.66
C GLN A 7 16.33 1.22 4.66
N ILE A 8 16.25 2.47 5.12
CA ILE A 8 16.64 3.65 4.34
C ILE A 8 17.95 4.20 4.91
N LYS A 9 18.97 4.37 4.05
CA LYS A 9 20.25 5.02 4.39
C LYS A 9 20.34 6.34 3.64
N ILE A 10 20.64 7.43 4.35
CA ILE A 10 20.65 8.79 3.80
C ILE A 10 21.92 9.49 4.25
N ASN A 11 22.60 10.16 3.31
CA ASN A 11 23.70 11.06 3.62
C ASN A 11 23.17 12.48 3.68
N LEU A 12 23.43 13.18 4.79
CA LEU A 12 23.02 14.57 5.00
C LEU A 12 24.25 15.44 5.28
N PRO A 13 24.27 16.71 4.83
CA PRO A 13 25.23 17.68 5.33
C PRO A 13 25.17 17.76 6.86
N LEU A 14 26.32 17.93 7.52
CA LEU A 14 26.43 17.91 8.98
C LEU A 14 25.48 18.93 9.63
N GLN A 15 25.45 20.15 9.10
CA GLN A 15 24.59 21.22 9.59
C GLN A 15 23.10 20.82 9.56
N LEU A 16 22.66 20.17 8.48
CA LEU A 16 21.27 19.74 8.34
C LEU A 16 20.91 18.64 9.34
N LYS A 17 21.84 17.70 9.57
CA LYS A 17 21.69 16.68 10.62
C LYS A 17 21.50 17.34 11.99
N ASP A 18 22.34 18.30 12.35
CA ASP A 18 22.30 18.95 13.66
C ASP A 18 21.00 19.74 13.88
N PHE A 19 20.51 20.44 12.86
CA PHE A 19 19.22 21.12 12.91
C PHE A 19 18.06 20.12 13.08
N ALA A 20 18.08 19.01 12.33
CA ALA A 20 17.04 17.99 12.42
C ALA A 20 17.05 17.28 13.78
N GLU A 21 18.22 16.97 14.33
CA GLU A 21 18.39 16.41 15.67
C GLU A 21 17.88 17.37 16.75
N SER A 22 18.23 18.66 16.66
CA SER A 22 17.73 19.68 17.59
C SER A 22 16.20 19.78 17.56
N LYS A 23 15.58 19.61 16.39
CA LYS A 23 14.12 19.61 16.25
C LYS A 23 13.49 18.34 16.80
N ALA A 24 14.08 17.18 16.55
CA ALA A 24 13.63 15.91 17.11
C ALA A 24 13.72 15.90 18.66
N ALA A 25 14.79 16.47 19.21
CA ALA A 25 15.00 16.61 20.65
C ALA A 25 13.90 17.41 21.36
N LYS A 26 13.31 18.43 20.71
CA LYS A 26 12.16 19.17 21.25
C LYS A 26 10.94 18.29 21.52
N PHE A 27 10.82 17.18 20.81
CA PHE A 27 9.75 16.21 20.97
C PHE A 27 10.18 14.99 21.80
N GLY A 28 11.42 14.97 22.30
CA GLY A 28 11.97 13.83 23.06
C GLY A 28 12.13 12.56 22.24
N VAL A 29 12.25 12.66 20.91
CA VAL A 29 12.34 11.49 20.01
C VAL A 29 13.69 11.42 19.29
N PRO A 30 14.15 10.21 18.92
CA PRO A 30 15.31 10.05 18.04
C PRO A 30 15.09 10.66 16.66
N LEU A 31 16.17 11.08 15.99
CA LEU A 31 16.14 11.61 14.62
C LEU A 31 15.42 10.68 13.64
N ALA A 32 15.66 9.37 13.74
CA ALA A 32 15.03 8.37 12.87
C ALA A 32 13.49 8.39 12.98
N THR A 33 12.96 8.55 14.20
CA THR A 33 11.52 8.67 14.44
C THR A 33 10.97 9.96 13.85
N TYR A 34 11.70 11.06 14.00
CA TYR A 34 11.32 12.35 13.41
C TYR A 34 11.27 12.28 11.88
N VAL A 35 12.29 11.71 11.24
CA VAL A 35 12.32 11.50 9.78
C VAL A 35 11.18 10.59 9.32
N LYS A 36 10.93 9.48 10.03
CA LYS A 36 9.81 8.59 9.73
C LYS A 36 8.46 9.33 9.80
N HIS A 37 8.27 10.18 10.80
CA HIS A 37 7.06 10.99 10.91
C HIS A 37 6.90 11.94 9.72
N LEU A 38 7.97 12.63 9.32
CA LEU A 38 7.92 13.52 8.15
C LEU A 38 7.55 12.76 6.87
N LEU A 39 8.13 11.58 6.63
CA LEU A 39 7.79 10.76 5.48
C LEU A 39 6.33 10.31 5.50
N ILE A 40 5.81 9.89 6.66
CA ILE A 40 4.39 9.51 6.80
C ILE A 40 3.49 10.70 6.49
N LYS A 41 3.82 11.89 6.98
CA LYS A 41 3.06 13.11 6.73
C LYS A 41 3.11 13.56 5.27
N ASP A 42 4.23 13.36 4.60
CA ASP A 42 4.40 13.70 3.18
C ASP A 42 3.54 12.82 2.27
N VAL A 43 3.41 11.53 2.60
CA VAL A 43 2.57 10.58 1.84
C VAL A 43 1.14 10.47 2.39
N GLU A 44 0.81 11.22 3.44
CA GLU A 44 -0.53 11.21 4.04
C GLU A 44 -1.52 11.81 3.04
N GLY A 45 -2.48 10.99 2.59
CA GLY A 45 -3.47 11.40 1.59
C GLY A 45 -3.03 11.19 0.13
N VAL A 46 -1.80 10.73 -0.12
CA VAL A 46 -1.43 10.20 -1.44
C VAL A 46 -2.07 8.83 -1.58
N GLU A 47 -3.07 8.71 -2.45
CA GLU A 47 -3.61 7.40 -2.80
C GLU A 47 -2.49 6.54 -3.37
N TYR A 48 -2.39 5.29 -2.90
CA TYR A 48 -1.43 4.35 -3.44
C TYR A 48 -1.65 4.27 -4.96
N PRO A 49 -0.60 4.37 -5.79
CA PRO A 49 -0.77 4.42 -7.23
C PRO A 49 -1.54 3.19 -7.71
N VAL A 50 -2.78 3.41 -8.13
CA VAL A 50 -3.60 2.40 -8.79
C VAL A 50 -3.23 2.45 -10.26
N PHE A 51 -2.53 1.42 -10.73
CA PHE A 51 -2.26 1.28 -12.16
C PHE A 51 -3.58 1.00 -12.88
N GLU A 52 -3.78 1.61 -14.05
CA GLU A 52 -4.93 1.26 -14.89
C GLU A 52 -4.86 -0.23 -15.24
N PRO A 53 -5.94 -1.00 -15.00
CA PRO A 53 -5.98 -2.39 -15.40
C PRO A 53 -5.84 -2.51 -16.92
N SER A 54 -5.16 -3.55 -17.39
CA SER A 54 -5.05 -3.80 -18.84
C SER A 54 -6.43 -3.85 -19.52
N GLU A 55 -6.51 -3.52 -20.81
CA GLU A 55 -7.77 -3.63 -21.56
C GLU A 55 -8.41 -5.01 -21.44
N ARG A 56 -7.58 -6.06 -21.37
CA ARG A 56 -8.03 -7.44 -21.17
C ARG A 56 -8.76 -7.58 -19.83
N THR A 57 -8.19 -7.03 -18.76
CA THR A 57 -8.80 -7.04 -17.42
C THR A 57 -10.11 -6.27 -17.41
N ILE A 58 -10.15 -5.10 -18.05
CA ILE A 58 -11.37 -4.28 -18.15
C ILE A 58 -12.47 -5.03 -18.91
N LYS A 59 -12.15 -5.67 -20.03
CA LYS A 59 -13.10 -6.48 -20.81
C LYS A 59 -13.65 -7.66 -20.00
N ALA A 60 -12.78 -8.40 -19.32
CA ALA A 60 -13.18 -9.52 -18.47
C ALA A 60 -14.09 -9.07 -17.32
N TYR A 61 -13.74 -7.98 -16.65
CA TYR A 61 -14.55 -7.39 -15.58
C TYR A 61 -15.95 -6.98 -16.07
N LYS A 62 -16.02 -6.25 -17.19
CA LYS A 62 -17.30 -5.85 -17.78
C LYS A 62 -18.15 -7.06 -18.18
N GLN A 63 -17.52 -8.12 -18.67
CA GLN A 63 -18.23 -9.36 -19.01
C GLN A 63 -18.77 -10.05 -17.75
N ALA A 64 -17.97 -10.19 -16.70
CA ALA A 64 -18.40 -10.76 -15.42
C ALA A 64 -19.60 -10.00 -14.82
N LEU A 65 -19.61 -8.66 -14.88
CA LEU A 65 -20.75 -7.86 -14.43
C LEU A 65 -22.03 -8.12 -15.26
N ARG A 66 -21.90 -8.33 -16.58
CA ARG A 66 -23.04 -8.69 -17.43
C ARG A 66 -23.56 -10.08 -17.09
N ASP A 67 -22.66 -11.03 -16.86
CA ASP A 67 -23.01 -12.40 -16.49
C ASP A 67 -23.68 -12.47 -15.12
N ALA A 68 -23.24 -11.64 -14.17
CA ALA A 68 -23.90 -11.43 -12.89
C ALA A 68 -25.35 -10.96 -13.04
N LYS A 69 -25.56 -9.90 -13.82
CA LYS A 69 -26.90 -9.35 -14.07
C LYS A 69 -27.81 -10.34 -14.82
N ALA A 70 -27.23 -11.16 -15.69
CA ALA A 70 -27.96 -12.16 -16.47
C ALA A 70 -28.17 -13.48 -15.71
N GLY A 71 -27.73 -13.60 -14.44
CA GLY A 71 -27.87 -14.82 -13.65
C GLY A 71 -27.02 -16.00 -14.16
N ARG A 72 -25.97 -15.74 -14.95
CA ARG A 72 -25.07 -16.75 -15.53
C ARG A 72 -23.90 -17.13 -14.62
N LEU A 73 -23.94 -16.72 -13.35
CA LEU A 73 -22.90 -17.06 -12.38
C LEU A 73 -23.08 -18.47 -11.86
N VAL A 74 -21.96 -19.14 -11.61
CA VAL A 74 -21.97 -20.42 -10.91
C VAL A 74 -22.22 -20.15 -9.44
N LYS A 75 -23.32 -20.70 -8.92
CA LYS A 75 -23.60 -20.66 -7.48
C LYS A 75 -22.72 -21.69 -6.79
N VAL A 76 -21.90 -21.22 -5.86
CA VAL A 76 -21.03 -22.08 -5.04
C VAL A 76 -21.67 -22.26 -3.68
N GLU A 77 -22.05 -23.49 -3.35
CA GLU A 77 -22.65 -23.84 -2.06
C GLU A 77 -21.62 -24.44 -1.08
N ASP A 78 -20.53 -24.99 -1.61
CA ASP A 78 -19.42 -25.56 -0.85
C ASP A 78 -18.10 -24.92 -1.33
N ILE A 79 -17.51 -24.11 -0.46
CA ILE A 79 -16.29 -23.35 -0.74
C ILE A 79 -15.08 -24.28 -0.86
N ASP A 80 -15.02 -25.36 -0.08
CA ASP A 80 -13.89 -26.30 -0.09
C ASP A 80 -13.86 -27.11 -1.39
N GLN A 81 -15.03 -27.52 -1.89
CA GLN A 81 -15.13 -28.18 -3.20
C GLN A 81 -14.83 -27.24 -4.36
N PHE A 82 -15.18 -25.96 -4.24
CA PHE A 82 -14.89 -24.96 -5.27
C PHE A 82 -13.39 -24.76 -5.45
N PHE A 83 -12.65 -24.57 -4.36
CA PHE A 83 -11.19 -24.40 -4.44
C PHE A 83 -10.45 -25.65 -4.94
N LYS A 84 -11.01 -26.86 -4.75
CA LYS A 84 -10.44 -28.09 -5.33
C LYS A 84 -10.61 -28.20 -6.86
N LYS A 85 -11.51 -27.40 -7.46
CA LYS A 85 -11.83 -27.41 -8.89
C LYS A 85 -11.34 -26.15 -9.62
N LEU A 86 -10.67 -25.23 -8.92
CA LEU A 86 -10.13 -23.98 -9.43
C LEU A 86 -8.75 -24.21 -10.07
#